data_AF-A0A5X3P368-F1
#
_entry.id   AF-A0A5X3P368-F1
#
_cell.length_a   1.000
_cell.length_b   1.000
_cell.length_c   1.000
_cell.angle_alpha   90.00
_cell.angle_beta   90.00
_cell.angle_gamma   90.00
#
_symmetry.space_group_name_H-M   'P 1'
#
loop_
_entity.id
_entity.type
_entity.pdbx_description
1 polymer ?
#
loop_
_entity_poly.entity_id
_entity_poly.type
_entity_poly.pdbx_seq_one_letter_code
_entity_poly.pdbx_strand_id
1 'polypeptide(L)'
;MGNGWHEWPLVLFTVLGQCVAGALVVSGLGWLAEKNDPPARQRIVRGMFFLWVVMGLGFLASIMHLGSPMRAFNSLNRVGASGLSNEIAAGSIFFAVGGFWWLVAVLGKMPETLGKLWLLISMVLGIIFILAMTRVYQIETVPTWYTGYTTLAFFLTAFLGGPLFAALLFQASRVPFNSTIFSSISLLALLVCIAVIALQGMALASIHSSVQQASSLIPDYAVLQVCRVALLVIGLGCWICPLVRRKEPHIVGLLLGLILVLGGDDSLTESFQRLFIGPYALPSPPWGSVWLDRENVLFGESTLALRQWMRENSIQFEMQQNEPEDHFGSLLLMAAWLAEQRRHSECEQLLAWHLFPWSSRFLGVFIENAGHPFYLALGKLASLTLAKWQTMLSINTKNLPLHR
;
A
#
# COMPACT_ATOMS: atom_id res chain seq x y z
N MET A 1 3.80 22.20 3.84
CA MET A 1 4.62 21.07 3.34
C MET A 1 4.57 19.94 4.37
N GLY A 2 3.58 19.05 4.28
CA GLY A 2 3.56 17.82 5.07
C GLY A 2 4.22 16.72 4.22
N ASN A 3 5.42 16.30 4.58
CA ASN A 3 6.30 15.39 3.81
C ASN A 3 5.80 13.91 3.72
N GLY A 4 4.50 13.63 3.74
CA GLY A 4 3.99 12.25 3.70
C GLY A 4 4.25 11.41 4.96
N TRP A 5 4.78 11.99 6.04
CA TRP A 5 5.12 11.29 7.31
C TRP A 5 3.91 10.66 8.01
N HIS A 6 2.68 11.02 7.63
CA HIS A 6 1.46 10.49 8.24
C HIS A 6 1.11 9.06 7.83
N GLU A 7 1.64 8.56 6.71
CA GLU A 7 1.29 7.26 6.11
C GLU A 7 2.39 6.19 6.28
N TRP A 8 3.64 6.63 6.53
CA TRP A 8 4.76 5.79 6.99
C TRP A 8 4.36 4.76 8.04
N PRO A 9 3.49 5.05 9.02
CA PRO A 9 3.19 4.04 10.02
C PRO A 9 2.45 2.81 9.48
N LEU A 10 1.63 2.94 8.42
CA LEU A 10 0.94 1.80 7.81
C LEU A 10 1.89 0.98 6.91
N VAL A 11 2.76 1.65 6.14
CA VAL A 11 3.80 0.97 5.34
C VAL A 11 4.80 0.26 6.25
N LEU A 12 5.22 0.91 7.33
CA LEU A 12 6.05 0.29 8.35
C LEU A 12 5.34 -0.91 8.97
N PHE A 13 4.05 -0.81 9.28
CA PHE A 13 3.30 -1.94 9.81
C PHE A 13 3.29 -3.15 8.85
N THR A 14 2.98 -2.93 7.56
CA THR A 14 2.87 -4.03 6.59
C THR A 14 4.22 -4.65 6.29
N VAL A 15 5.25 -3.84 6.00
CA VAL A 15 6.59 -4.32 5.66
C VAL A 15 7.26 -4.99 6.87
N LEU A 16 7.19 -4.38 8.07
CA LEU A 16 7.75 -5.00 9.28
C LEU A 16 6.98 -6.28 9.64
N GLY A 17 5.65 -6.29 9.51
CA GLY A 17 4.83 -7.46 9.78
C GLY A 17 5.16 -8.63 8.87
N GLN A 18 5.29 -8.40 7.56
CA GLN A 18 5.71 -9.40 6.58
C GLN A 18 7.12 -9.94 6.88
N CYS A 19 8.07 -9.05 7.20
CA CYS A 19 9.43 -9.45 7.55
C CYS A 19 9.48 -10.27 8.85
N VAL A 20 8.72 -9.88 9.87
CA VAL A 20 8.63 -10.64 11.13
C VAL A 20 7.99 -12.01 10.91
N ALA A 21 6.91 -12.10 10.15
CA ALA A 21 6.27 -13.37 9.83
C ALA A 21 7.23 -14.30 9.07
N GLY A 22 7.92 -13.81 8.05
CA GLY A 22 8.94 -14.56 7.32
C GLY A 22 10.12 -14.98 8.21
N ALA A 23 10.61 -14.09 9.06
CA ALA A 23 11.71 -14.37 9.98
C ALA A 23 11.31 -15.38 11.06
N LEU A 24 10.08 -15.34 11.58
CA LEU A 24 9.58 -16.33 12.52
C LEU A 24 9.56 -17.73 11.88
N VAL A 25 9.13 -17.84 10.62
CA VAL A 25 9.14 -19.11 9.89
C VAL A 25 10.57 -19.65 9.79
N VAL A 26 11.53 -18.83 9.35
CA VAL A 26 12.92 -19.26 9.19
C VAL A 26 13.59 -19.59 10.53
N SER A 27 13.41 -18.74 11.55
CA SER A 27 13.94 -19.00 12.90
C SER A 27 13.27 -20.19 13.58
N GLY A 28 11.98 -20.43 13.32
CA GLY A 28 11.26 -21.61 13.79
C GLY A 28 11.78 -22.91 13.16
N LEU A 29 12.04 -22.89 11.85
CA LEU A 29 12.68 -24.02 11.15
C LEU A 29 14.08 -24.30 11.71
N GLY A 30 14.88 -23.27 11.98
CA GLY A 30 16.19 -23.44 12.61
C GLY A 30 16.09 -23.98 14.04
N TRP A 31 15.11 -23.54 14.83
CA TRP A 31 14.85 -24.11 16.16
C TRP A 31 14.44 -25.59 16.11
N LEU A 32 13.63 -25.98 15.12
CA LEU A 32 13.25 -27.37 14.88
C LEU A 32 14.46 -28.23 14.46
N ALA A 33 15.36 -27.67 13.64
CA ALA A 33 16.58 -28.33 13.19
C ALA A 33 17.58 -28.59 14.34
N GLU A 34 17.71 -27.66 15.29
CA GLU A 34 18.58 -27.78 16.48
C GLU A 34 18.01 -28.72 17.56
N LYS A 35 17.52 -29.90 17.18
CA LYS A 35 16.82 -30.81 18.11
C LYS A 35 17.65 -31.41 19.22
N ASN A 36 18.96 -31.49 19.01
CA ASN A 36 19.89 -32.14 19.94
C ASN A 36 20.74 -31.13 20.73
N ASP A 37 20.56 -29.82 20.52
CA ASP A 37 21.30 -28.74 21.20
C ASP A 37 20.35 -27.78 21.93
N PRO A 38 19.94 -28.12 23.18
CA PRO A 38 19.08 -27.25 23.98
C PRO A 38 19.67 -25.85 24.23
N PRO A 39 20.98 -25.68 24.51
CA PRO A 39 21.61 -24.36 24.57
C PRO A 39 21.47 -23.52 23.28
N ALA A 40 21.64 -24.11 22.10
CA ALA A 40 21.45 -23.41 20.83
C ALA A 40 19.97 -23.01 20.64
N ARG A 41 19.03 -23.92 20.91
CA ARG A 41 17.59 -23.61 20.90
C ARG A 41 17.24 -22.43 21.80
N GLN A 42 17.79 -22.38 23.01
CA GLN A 42 17.53 -21.29 23.94
C GLN A 42 18.09 -19.96 23.43
N ARG A 43 19.26 -19.97 22.77
CA ARG A 43 19.82 -18.76 22.13
C ARG A 43 18.96 -18.26 20.98
N ILE A 44 18.44 -19.15 20.12
CA ILE A 44 17.49 -18.80 19.04
C ILE A 44 16.23 -18.15 19.64
N VAL A 45 15.61 -18.78 20.64
CA VAL A 45 14.39 -18.27 21.29
C VAL A 45 14.64 -16.91 21.92
N ARG A 46 15.78 -16.71 22.60
CA ARG A 46 16.15 -15.39 23.14
C ARG A 46 16.32 -14.35 22.03
N GLY A 47 16.94 -14.73 20.89
CA GLY A 47 17.08 -13.86 19.72
C GLY A 47 15.75 -13.42 19.12
N MET A 48 14.72 -14.28 19.14
CA MET A 48 13.37 -13.96 18.67
C MET A 48 12.70 -12.79 19.44
N PHE A 49 13.26 -12.35 20.57
CA PHE A 49 12.85 -11.10 21.24
C PHE A 49 12.74 -9.94 20.24
N PHE A 50 13.73 -9.79 19.35
CA PHE A 50 13.76 -8.70 18.38
C PHE A 50 12.64 -8.81 17.32
N LEU A 51 12.15 -10.01 17.02
CA LEU A 51 10.99 -10.19 16.13
C LEU A 51 9.75 -9.54 16.76
N TRP A 52 9.51 -9.80 18.04
CA TRP A 52 8.34 -9.27 18.75
C TRP A 52 8.47 -7.78 19.05
N VAL A 53 9.68 -7.28 19.30
CA VAL A 53 9.93 -5.84 19.38
C VAL A 53 9.58 -5.16 18.05
N VAL A 54 10.08 -5.69 16.92
CA VAL A 54 9.78 -5.13 15.60
C VAL A 54 8.29 -5.22 15.26
N MET A 55 7.64 -6.34 15.59
CA MET A 55 6.18 -6.48 15.40
C MET A 55 5.40 -5.49 16.28
N GLY A 56 5.82 -5.31 17.52
CA GLY A 56 5.24 -4.33 18.44
C GLY A 56 5.39 -2.90 17.92
N LEU A 57 6.56 -2.55 17.37
CA LEU A 57 6.77 -1.27 16.69
C LEU A 57 5.85 -1.12 15.47
N GLY A 58 5.65 -2.18 14.68
CA GLY A 58 4.66 -2.20 13.60
C GLY A 58 3.24 -1.91 14.10
N PHE A 59 2.80 -2.55 15.18
CA PHE A 59 1.48 -2.28 15.77
C PHE A 59 1.36 -0.87 16.33
N LEU A 60 2.39 -0.36 16.99
CA LEU A 60 2.41 1.01 17.48
C LEU A 60 2.26 2.00 16.32
N ALA A 61 2.96 1.75 15.22
CA ALA A 61 2.84 2.52 14.00
C ALA A 61 1.40 2.49 13.46
N SER A 62 0.80 1.30 13.34
CA SER A 62 -0.60 1.14 12.93
C SER A 62 -1.60 1.89 13.84
N ILE A 63 -1.44 1.80 15.17
CA ILE A 63 -2.31 2.47 16.15
C ILE A 63 -2.17 3.99 16.09
N MET A 64 -0.93 4.50 15.97
CA MET A 64 -0.68 5.94 15.81
C MET A 64 -1.36 6.50 14.56
N HIS A 65 -1.47 5.69 13.51
CA HIS A 65 -2.15 6.06 12.27
C HIS A 65 -3.68 5.99 12.35
N LEU A 66 -4.25 5.04 13.11
CA LEU A 66 -5.70 4.97 13.42
C LEU A 66 -6.21 6.16 14.25
N GLY A 67 -5.29 6.95 14.82
CA GLY A 67 -5.56 8.18 15.58
C GLY A 67 -6.04 7.97 17.03
N SER A 68 -6.62 6.82 17.37
CA SER A 68 -6.88 6.45 18.78
C SER A 68 -6.94 4.94 18.99
N PRO A 69 -6.42 4.40 20.11
CA PRO A 69 -6.50 2.98 20.45
C PRO A 69 -7.93 2.43 20.52
N MET A 70 -8.89 3.24 20.97
CA MET A 70 -10.30 2.81 21.09
C MET A 70 -10.96 2.51 19.74
N ARG A 71 -10.53 3.18 18.66
CA ARG A 71 -11.03 2.87 17.31
C ARG A 71 -10.56 1.51 16.81
N ALA A 72 -9.37 1.07 17.23
CA ALA A 72 -8.88 -0.27 16.90
C ALA A 72 -9.73 -1.38 17.54
N PHE A 73 -10.27 -1.15 18.74
CA PHE A 73 -11.22 -2.09 19.33
C PHE A 73 -12.58 -2.05 18.62
N ASN A 74 -13.06 -0.86 18.24
CA ASN A 74 -14.31 -0.73 17.50
C ASN A 74 -14.24 -1.36 16.10
N SER A 75 -13.07 -1.38 15.46
CA SER A 75 -12.90 -2.00 14.14
C SER A 75 -13.06 -3.53 14.20
N LEU A 76 -12.83 -4.17 15.34
CA LEU A 76 -13.05 -5.62 15.54
C LEU A 76 -14.52 -6.03 15.50
N ASN A 77 -15.46 -5.10 15.61
CA ASN A 77 -16.90 -5.41 15.52
C ASN A 77 -17.34 -5.89 14.13
N ARG A 78 -16.47 -5.85 13.12
CA ARG A 78 -16.73 -6.27 11.74
C ARG A 78 -15.81 -7.39 11.25
N VAL A 79 -15.23 -8.19 12.17
CA VAL A 79 -14.46 -9.38 11.79
C VAL A 79 -15.35 -10.31 10.97
N GLY A 80 -14.82 -10.82 9.86
CA GLY A 80 -15.52 -11.60 8.85
C GLY A 80 -16.12 -10.76 7.71
N ALA A 81 -16.44 -9.49 7.93
CA ALA A 81 -17.12 -8.63 6.95
C ALA A 81 -16.22 -7.55 6.33
N SER A 82 -15.11 -7.17 6.99
CA SER A 82 -14.20 -6.11 6.53
C SER A 82 -12.76 -6.60 6.45
N GLY A 83 -12.09 -6.32 5.33
CA GLY A 83 -10.66 -6.63 5.15
C GLY A 83 -9.78 -6.02 6.25
N LEU A 84 -9.97 -4.73 6.54
CA LEU A 84 -9.22 -4.03 7.60
C LEU A 84 -9.43 -4.66 8.98
N SER A 85 -10.67 -5.05 9.31
CA SER A 85 -10.99 -5.72 10.58
C SER A 85 -10.30 -7.08 10.69
N ASN A 86 -10.33 -7.85 9.60
CA ASN A 86 -9.67 -9.15 9.51
C ASN A 86 -8.15 -9.05 9.64
N GLU A 87 -7.54 -8.03 9.05
CA GLU A 87 -6.11 -7.75 9.17
C GLU A 87 -5.71 -7.46 10.62
N ILE A 88 -6.42 -6.54 11.29
CA ILE A 88 -6.16 -6.19 12.70
C ILE A 88 -6.32 -7.41 13.60
N ALA A 89 -7.39 -8.20 13.39
CA ALA A 89 -7.64 -9.42 14.15
C ALA A 89 -6.55 -10.48 13.91
N ALA A 90 -6.22 -10.77 12.65
CA ALA A 90 -5.20 -11.75 12.29
C ALA A 90 -3.82 -11.37 12.83
N GLY A 91 -3.43 -10.10 12.71
CA GLY A 91 -2.19 -9.59 13.27
C GLY A 91 -2.16 -9.69 14.79
N SER A 92 -3.24 -9.29 15.47
CA SER A 92 -3.32 -9.35 16.94
C SER A 92 -3.23 -10.78 17.45
N ILE A 93 -3.91 -11.72 16.79
CA ILE A 93 -3.84 -13.16 17.11
C ILE A 93 -2.43 -13.69 16.86
N PHE A 94 -1.82 -13.36 15.72
CA PHE A 94 -0.44 -13.75 15.41
C PHE A 94 0.54 -13.27 16.48
N PHE A 95 0.47 -12.00 16.86
CA PHE A 95 1.35 -11.39 17.86
C PHE A 95 1.13 -11.98 19.26
N ALA A 96 -0.13 -12.16 19.68
CA ALA A 96 -0.44 -12.74 20.97
C ALA A 96 0.01 -14.21 21.04
N VAL A 97 -0.42 -15.05 20.09
CA VAL A 97 -0.11 -16.48 20.10
C VAL A 97 1.39 -16.73 19.99
N GLY A 98 2.09 -16.04 19.09
CA GLY A 98 3.54 -16.19 18.92
C GLY A 98 4.35 -15.54 20.04
N GLY A 99 3.95 -14.38 20.53
CA GLY A 99 4.59 -13.68 21.64
C GLY A 99 4.46 -14.44 22.97
N PHE A 100 3.29 -15.02 23.26
CA PHE A 100 3.11 -15.87 24.44
C PHE A 100 3.92 -17.16 24.34
N TRP A 101 3.94 -17.80 23.17
CA TRP A 101 4.81 -18.95 22.94
C TRP A 101 6.26 -18.61 23.26
N TRP A 102 6.76 -17.49 22.72
CA TRP A 102 8.12 -17.02 22.95
C TRP A 102 8.38 -16.75 24.43
N LEU A 103 7.47 -16.09 25.13
CA LEU A 103 7.60 -15.77 26.55
C LEU A 103 7.72 -17.05 27.39
N VAL A 104 6.85 -18.03 27.18
CA VAL A 104 6.87 -19.31 27.91
C VAL A 104 8.15 -20.09 27.61
N ALA A 105 8.61 -20.06 26.35
CA ALA A 105 9.86 -20.70 25.93
C ALA A 105 11.10 -20.03 26.56
N VAL A 106 11.16 -18.69 26.62
CA VAL A 106 12.25 -17.96 27.30
C VAL A 106 12.31 -18.30 28.78
N LEU A 107 11.15 -18.45 29.44
CA LEU A 107 11.06 -18.83 30.86
C LEU A 107 11.46 -20.28 31.15
N GLY A 108 11.73 -21.10 30.12
CA GLY A 108 12.09 -22.50 30.27
C GLY A 108 10.96 -23.38 30.80
N LYS A 109 9.71 -22.89 30.77
CA LYS A 109 8.52 -23.61 31.27
C LYS A 109 7.78 -24.39 30.18
N MET A 110 8.32 -24.42 28.96
CA MET A 110 7.62 -24.98 27.80
C MET A 110 7.87 -26.50 27.67
N PRO A 111 6.82 -27.35 27.72
CA PRO A 111 6.95 -28.76 27.37
C PRO A 111 7.34 -28.92 25.90
N GLU A 112 8.18 -29.92 25.58
CA GLU A 112 8.81 -30.01 24.26
C GLU A 112 7.82 -30.25 23.11
N THR A 113 6.85 -31.15 23.28
CA THR A 113 5.83 -31.46 22.26
C THR A 113 4.87 -30.30 22.05
N LEU A 114 4.37 -29.71 23.14
CA LEU A 114 3.50 -28.53 23.09
C LEU A 114 4.21 -27.33 22.47
N GLY A 115 5.47 -27.11 22.83
CA GLY A 115 6.30 -26.04 22.28
C GLY A 115 6.48 -26.17 20.77
N LYS A 116 6.73 -27.38 20.25
CA LYS A 116 6.81 -27.64 18.80
C LYS A 116 5.49 -27.32 18.08
N LEU A 117 4.36 -27.84 18.58
CA LEU A 117 3.06 -27.64 17.94
C LEU A 117 2.64 -26.16 17.96
N TRP A 118 2.83 -25.48 19.08
CA TRP A 118 2.47 -24.07 19.22
C TRP A 118 3.38 -23.17 18.35
N LEU A 119 4.67 -23.48 18.21
CA LEU A 119 5.54 -22.80 17.25
C LEU A 119 5.01 -22.94 15.82
N LEU A 120 4.64 -24.16 15.41
CA LEU A 120 4.09 -24.41 14.07
C LEU A 120 2.78 -23.63 13.83
N ILE A 121 1.89 -23.59 14.83
CA ILE A 121 0.67 -22.77 14.78
C ILE A 121 1.03 -21.29 14.60
N SER A 122 2.03 -20.79 15.34
CA SER A 122 2.47 -19.39 15.25
C SER A 122 3.03 -19.05 13.86
N MET A 123 3.78 -19.98 13.25
CA MET A 123 4.29 -19.85 11.88
C MET A 123 3.14 -19.77 10.86
N VAL A 124 2.13 -20.64 10.99
CA VAL A 124 0.93 -20.63 10.12
C VAL A 124 0.13 -19.34 10.31
N LEU A 125 -0.03 -18.86 11.54
CA LEU A 125 -0.70 -17.58 11.81
C LEU A 125 0.03 -16.40 11.17
N GLY A 126 1.36 -16.42 11.10
CA GLY A 126 2.13 -15.40 10.38
C GLY A 126 1.82 -15.38 8.88
N ILE A 127 1.65 -16.55 8.27
CA ILE A 127 1.24 -16.68 6.85
C ILE A 127 -0.19 -16.18 6.65
N ILE A 128 -1.12 -16.56 7.54
CA ILE A 128 -2.51 -16.09 7.52
C ILE A 128 -2.57 -14.58 7.69
N PHE A 129 -1.71 -14.01 8.55
CA PHE A 129 -1.63 -12.57 8.75
C PHE A 129 -1.21 -11.84 7.47
N ILE A 130 -0.18 -12.33 6.74
CA ILE A 130 0.18 -11.77 5.43
C ILE A 130 -1.02 -11.83 4.47
N LEU A 131 -1.73 -12.97 4.41
CA LEU A 131 -2.94 -13.10 3.58
C LEU A 131 -4.05 -12.12 3.98
N ALA A 132 -4.23 -11.87 5.28
CA ALA A 132 -5.21 -10.90 5.76
C ALA A 132 -4.82 -9.47 5.32
N MET A 133 -3.54 -9.11 5.35
CA MET A 133 -3.07 -7.83 4.81
C MET A 133 -3.38 -7.70 3.32
N THR A 134 -3.12 -8.74 2.50
CA THR A 134 -3.35 -8.63 1.05
C THR A 134 -4.82 -8.38 0.70
N ARG A 135 -5.75 -8.92 1.49
CA ARG A 135 -7.19 -8.73 1.33
C ARG A 135 -7.65 -7.29 1.57
N VAL A 136 -6.86 -6.47 2.25
CA VAL A 136 -7.13 -5.03 2.38
C VAL A 136 -6.91 -4.30 1.06
N TYR A 137 -5.99 -4.80 0.23
CA TYR A 137 -5.65 -4.21 -1.06
C TYR A 137 -6.38 -4.85 -2.24
N GLN A 138 -6.93 -6.07 -2.11
CA GLN A 138 -7.76 -6.69 -3.14
C GLN A 138 -9.18 -6.09 -3.20
N ILE A 139 -9.27 -4.83 -3.59
CA ILE A 139 -10.53 -4.09 -3.73
C ILE A 139 -10.92 -4.07 -5.21
N GLU A 140 -12.05 -4.68 -5.58
CA GLU A 140 -12.50 -4.82 -6.98
C GLU A 140 -12.58 -3.49 -7.74
N THR A 141 -12.96 -2.41 -7.04
CA THR A 141 -13.08 -1.07 -7.61
C THR A 141 -11.74 -0.37 -7.85
N VAL A 142 -10.61 -0.97 -7.47
CA VAL A 142 -9.26 -0.42 -7.68
C VAL A 142 -8.44 -1.39 -8.56
N PRO A 143 -8.55 -1.30 -9.89
CA PRO A 143 -7.93 -2.28 -10.81
C PRO A 143 -6.41 -2.40 -10.68
N THR A 144 -5.73 -1.33 -10.28
CA THR A 144 -4.27 -1.32 -10.08
C THR A 144 -3.82 -2.16 -8.88
N TRP A 145 -4.74 -2.46 -7.97
CA TRP A 145 -4.49 -3.23 -6.75
C TRP A 145 -5.15 -4.61 -6.79
N TYR A 146 -6.29 -4.72 -7.48
CA TYR A 146 -7.04 -5.95 -7.65
C TYR A 146 -6.36 -6.89 -8.65
N THR A 147 -5.18 -7.38 -8.29
CA THR A 147 -4.37 -8.26 -9.11
C THR A 147 -3.70 -9.33 -8.26
N GLY A 148 -3.36 -10.46 -8.89
CA GLY A 148 -2.53 -11.48 -8.25
C GLY A 148 -1.13 -10.94 -7.89
N TYR A 149 -0.64 -9.92 -8.60
CA TYR A 149 0.66 -9.30 -8.35
C TYR A 149 0.73 -8.66 -6.96
N THR A 150 -0.35 -8.03 -6.49
CA THR A 150 -0.42 -7.44 -5.14
C THR A 150 -0.20 -8.50 -4.07
N THR A 151 -0.85 -9.66 -4.19
CA THR A 151 -0.68 -10.74 -3.22
C THR A 151 0.72 -11.33 -3.28
N LEU A 152 1.24 -11.53 -4.50
CA LEU A 152 2.58 -12.03 -4.70
C LEU A 152 3.64 -11.08 -4.12
N ALA A 153 3.48 -9.77 -4.30
CA ALA A 153 4.39 -8.75 -3.77
C ALA A 153 4.51 -8.82 -2.23
N PHE A 154 3.40 -8.97 -1.50
CA PHE A 154 3.40 -9.06 -0.03
C PHE A 154 4.18 -10.30 0.45
N PHE A 155 4.01 -11.44 -0.20
CA PHE A 155 4.78 -12.64 0.11
C PHE A 155 6.25 -12.50 -0.29
N LEU A 156 6.54 -11.87 -1.42
CA LEU A 156 7.91 -11.63 -1.86
C LEU A 156 8.66 -10.75 -0.86
N THR A 157 8.03 -9.73 -0.26
CA THR A 157 8.63 -8.95 0.83
C THR A 157 8.97 -9.84 2.03
N ALA A 158 8.09 -10.78 2.41
CA ALA A 158 8.41 -11.76 3.47
C ALA A 158 9.57 -12.70 3.10
N PHE A 159 9.68 -13.14 1.83
CA PHE A 159 10.78 -13.98 1.34
C PHE A 159 12.11 -13.22 1.15
N LEU A 160 12.05 -11.90 0.96
CA LEU A 160 13.22 -11.03 0.84
C LEU A 160 13.75 -10.64 2.23
N GLY A 161 12.88 -10.06 3.08
CA GLY A 161 13.27 -9.55 4.39
C GLY A 161 13.32 -10.61 5.49
N GLY A 162 12.44 -11.61 5.46
CA GLY A 162 12.33 -12.63 6.50
C GLY A 162 13.60 -13.47 6.69
N PRO A 163 14.12 -14.13 5.64
CA PRO A 163 15.37 -14.90 5.75
C PRO A 163 16.58 -14.05 6.12
N LEU A 164 16.66 -12.81 5.62
CA LEU A 164 17.73 -11.87 5.96
C LEU A 164 17.67 -11.44 7.44
N PHE A 165 16.48 -11.16 7.95
CA PHE A 165 16.28 -10.84 9.36
C PHE A 165 16.59 -12.05 10.25
N ALA A 166 16.16 -13.26 9.87
CA ALA A 166 16.56 -14.47 10.58
C ALA A 166 18.09 -14.64 10.57
N ALA A 167 18.76 -14.47 9.43
CA ALA A 167 20.22 -14.55 9.33
C ALA A 167 20.92 -13.60 10.31
N LEU A 168 20.43 -12.37 10.43
CA LEU A 168 20.90 -11.40 11.42
C LEU A 168 20.77 -11.92 12.86
N LEU A 169 19.63 -12.53 13.21
CA LEU A 169 19.40 -13.09 14.55
C LEU A 169 20.29 -14.31 14.84
N PHE A 170 20.47 -15.21 13.88
CA PHE A 170 21.37 -16.35 14.03
C PHE A 170 22.82 -15.89 14.21
N GLN A 171 23.28 -14.91 13.42
CA GLN A 171 24.61 -14.33 13.55
C GLN A 171 24.80 -13.68 14.92
N ALA A 172 23.82 -12.91 15.40
CA ALA A 172 23.85 -12.31 16.74
C ALA A 172 23.85 -13.35 17.87
N SER A 173 23.18 -14.48 17.66
CA SER A 173 23.06 -15.58 18.64
C SER A 173 24.24 -16.56 18.61
N ARG A 174 25.15 -16.43 17.62
CA ARG A 174 26.25 -17.35 17.35
C ARG A 174 25.78 -18.81 17.20
N VAL A 175 24.65 -18.99 16.53
CA VAL A 175 24.08 -20.31 16.21
C VAL A 175 24.33 -20.54 14.72
N PRO A 176 24.81 -21.75 14.32
CA PRO A 176 25.04 -22.05 12.92
C PRO A 176 23.76 -21.84 12.12
N PHE A 177 23.89 -21.23 10.95
CA PHE A 177 22.77 -20.94 10.07
C PHE A 177 23.13 -21.31 8.65
N ASN A 178 22.25 -22.02 7.96
CA ASN A 178 22.46 -22.39 6.58
C ASN A 178 22.21 -21.18 5.65
N SER A 179 23.13 -20.21 5.73
CA SER A 179 23.04 -18.94 5.01
C SER A 179 22.91 -19.13 3.50
N THR A 180 23.53 -20.16 2.93
CA THR A 180 23.49 -20.42 1.49
C THR A 180 22.08 -20.77 1.02
N ILE A 181 21.36 -21.66 1.72
CA ILE A 181 19.99 -22.03 1.32
C ILE A 181 19.07 -20.82 1.42
N PHE A 182 19.08 -20.14 2.56
CA PHE A 182 18.16 -19.03 2.80
C PHE A 182 18.45 -17.81 1.94
N SER A 183 19.72 -17.51 1.65
CA SER A 183 20.09 -16.46 0.70
C SER A 183 19.72 -16.82 -0.74
N SER A 184 19.79 -18.10 -1.12
CA SER A 184 19.31 -18.56 -2.42
C SER A 184 17.80 -18.39 -2.57
N ILE A 185 17.02 -18.63 -1.50
CA ILE A 185 15.58 -18.39 -1.48
C ILE A 185 15.29 -16.89 -1.68
N SER A 186 15.96 -16.01 -0.95
CA SER A 186 15.78 -14.56 -1.11
C SER A 186 16.25 -14.06 -2.48
N LEU A 187 17.31 -14.64 -3.05
CA LEU A 187 17.75 -14.34 -4.42
C LEU A 187 16.70 -14.75 -5.45
N LEU A 188 16.12 -15.94 -5.33
CA LEU A 188 15.02 -16.38 -6.19
C LEU A 188 13.80 -15.46 -6.04
N ALA A 189 13.45 -15.08 -4.81
CA ALA A 189 12.38 -14.11 -4.55
C ALA A 189 12.67 -12.76 -5.21
N LEU A 190 13.92 -12.29 -5.23
CA LEU A 190 14.31 -11.07 -5.93
C LEU A 190 14.10 -11.19 -7.45
N LEU A 191 14.49 -12.32 -8.06
CA LEU A 191 14.26 -12.55 -9.49
C LEU A 191 12.77 -12.58 -9.84
N VAL A 192 11.95 -13.24 -9.01
CA VAL A 192 10.50 -13.24 -9.17
C VAL A 192 9.92 -11.83 -8.95
N CYS A 193 10.44 -11.06 -7.98
CA CYS A 193 10.05 -9.68 -7.75
C CYS A 193 10.31 -8.79 -8.98
N ILE A 194 11.49 -8.88 -9.59
CA ILE A 194 11.83 -8.15 -10.82
C ILE A 194 10.86 -8.55 -11.96
N ALA A 195 10.57 -9.83 -12.11
CA ALA A 195 9.60 -10.30 -13.12
C ALA A 195 8.19 -9.77 -12.85
N VAL A 196 7.73 -9.79 -11.60
CA VAL A 196 6.42 -9.25 -11.18
C VAL A 196 6.32 -7.76 -11.45
N ILE A 197 7.36 -6.98 -11.10
CA ILE A 197 7.44 -5.55 -11.36
C ILE A 197 7.31 -5.26 -12.86
N ALA A 198 8.03 -6.01 -13.70
CA ALA A 198 7.98 -5.85 -15.15
C ALA A 198 6.58 -6.20 -15.71
N LEU A 199 6.02 -7.34 -15.31
CA LEU A 199 4.69 -7.79 -15.75
C LEU A 199 3.59 -6.84 -15.28
N GLN A 200 3.66 -6.35 -14.04
CA GLN A 200 2.73 -5.37 -13.50
C GLN A 200 2.85 -4.02 -14.22
N GLY A 201 4.07 -3.60 -14.58
CA GLY A 201 4.29 -2.41 -15.41
C GLY A 201 3.65 -2.52 -16.79
N MET A 202 3.73 -3.69 -17.42
CA MET A 202 3.04 -3.98 -18.69
C MET A 202 1.52 -4.01 -18.52
N ALA A 203 1.01 -4.63 -17.45
CA ALA A 203 -0.41 -4.66 -17.12
C ALA A 203 -0.97 -3.27 -16.78
N LEU A 204 -0.17 -2.38 -16.20
CA LEU A 204 -0.58 -1.01 -15.91
C LEU A 204 -0.90 -0.24 -17.20
N ALA A 205 -0.22 -0.55 -18.30
CA ALA A 205 -0.52 0.02 -19.60
C ALA A 205 -1.84 -0.52 -20.20
N SER A 206 -2.33 -1.69 -19.80
CA SER A 206 -3.64 -2.17 -20.27
C SER A 206 -4.80 -1.59 -19.45
N ILE A 207 -4.54 -1.04 -18.26
CA ILE A 207 -5.55 -0.37 -17.45
C ILE A 207 -5.73 1.06 -17.98
N HIS A 208 -6.91 1.30 -18.57
CA HIS A 208 -7.30 2.60 -19.10
C HIS A 208 -8.78 2.82 -18.83
N SER A 209 -9.15 4.08 -18.63
CA SER A 209 -10.52 4.55 -18.86
C SER A 209 -10.58 5.17 -20.27
N SER A 210 -11.75 5.67 -20.69
CA SER A 210 -12.01 6.31 -22.00
C SER A 210 -11.22 7.61 -22.27
N VAL A 211 -10.10 7.81 -21.57
CA VAL A 211 -9.83 9.04 -20.84
C VAL A 211 -8.32 9.24 -20.68
N GLN A 212 -7.70 8.24 -20.07
CA GLN A 212 -6.35 8.30 -19.55
C GLN A 212 -5.95 6.88 -19.17
N GLN A 213 -4.71 6.57 -19.48
CA GLN A 213 -4.08 5.29 -19.20
C GLN A 213 -3.44 5.35 -17.81
N ALA A 214 -3.54 4.28 -17.02
CA ALA A 214 -3.01 4.27 -15.65
C ALA A 214 -1.49 4.51 -15.59
N SER A 215 -0.74 4.06 -16.61
CA SER A 215 0.70 4.32 -16.74
C SER A 215 1.03 5.82 -16.87
N SER A 216 0.16 6.63 -17.49
CA SER A 216 0.37 8.07 -17.64
C SER A 216 0.17 8.85 -16.33
N LEU A 217 -0.54 8.27 -15.36
CA LEU A 217 -0.69 8.81 -14.01
C LEU A 217 0.56 8.57 -13.15
N ILE A 218 1.54 7.81 -13.64
CA ILE A 218 2.76 7.48 -12.93
C ILE A 218 3.96 7.55 -13.89
N PRO A 219 4.38 8.75 -14.34
CA PRO A 219 5.44 8.89 -15.34
C PRO A 219 6.80 8.38 -14.82
N ASP A 220 7.03 8.46 -13.51
CA ASP A 220 8.27 8.02 -12.87
C ASP A 220 8.24 6.55 -12.42
N TYR A 221 7.22 5.76 -12.81
CA TYR A 221 7.05 4.36 -12.35
C TYR A 221 8.33 3.56 -12.51
N ALA A 222 8.91 3.59 -13.71
CA ALA A 222 10.09 2.82 -14.05
C ALA A 222 11.31 3.24 -13.20
N VAL A 223 11.47 4.55 -12.95
CA VAL A 223 12.59 5.06 -12.15
C VAL A 223 12.45 4.61 -10.69
N LEU A 224 11.25 4.73 -10.11
CA LEU A 224 10.97 4.26 -8.74
C LEU A 224 11.24 2.76 -8.61
N GLN A 225 10.75 1.95 -9.55
CA GLN A 225 10.99 0.51 -9.57
C GLN A 225 12.47 0.14 -9.72
N VAL A 226 13.24 0.90 -10.53
CA VAL A 226 14.70 0.71 -10.63
C VAL A 226 15.40 1.06 -9.31
N CYS A 227 15.02 2.16 -8.66
CA CYS A 227 15.57 2.53 -7.35
C CYS A 227 15.26 1.46 -6.29
N ARG A 228 14.02 0.97 -6.25
CA ARG A 228 13.61 -0.14 -5.40
C ARG A 228 14.45 -1.39 -5.63
N VAL A 229 14.56 -1.85 -6.89
CA VAL A 229 15.35 -3.03 -7.22
C VAL A 229 16.82 -2.83 -6.86
N ALA A 230 17.37 -1.63 -7.06
CA ALA A 230 18.74 -1.31 -6.64
C ALA A 230 18.91 -1.45 -5.12
N LEU A 231 17.97 -0.92 -4.31
CA LEU A 231 17.99 -1.07 -2.85
C LEU A 231 17.92 -2.54 -2.43
N LEU A 232 17.03 -3.33 -3.04
CA LEU A 232 16.92 -4.77 -2.77
C LEU A 232 18.20 -5.53 -3.15
N VAL A 233 18.79 -5.22 -4.31
CA VAL A 233 20.05 -5.84 -4.79
C VAL A 233 21.21 -5.50 -3.86
N ILE A 234 21.36 -4.23 -3.48
CA ILE A 234 22.42 -3.80 -2.56
C ILE A 234 22.20 -4.43 -1.19
N GLY A 235 20.95 -4.45 -0.71
CA GLY A 235 20.57 -5.02 0.57
C GLY A 235 20.88 -6.52 0.68
N LEU A 236 20.47 -7.31 -0.31
CA LEU A 236 20.84 -8.73 -0.39
C LEU A 236 22.34 -8.92 -0.67
N GLY A 237 22.97 -8.00 -1.40
CA GLY A 237 24.42 -7.98 -1.64
C GLY A 237 25.23 -7.91 -0.35
N CYS A 238 24.76 -7.19 0.68
CA CYS A 238 25.38 -7.16 2.00
C CYS A 238 25.44 -8.53 2.68
N TRP A 239 24.54 -9.45 2.32
CA TRP A 239 24.49 -10.82 2.82
C TRP A 239 25.20 -11.82 1.89
N ILE A 240 24.95 -11.75 0.58
CA ILE A 240 25.42 -12.73 -0.41
C ILE A 240 26.91 -12.54 -0.74
N CYS A 241 27.41 -11.31 -0.86
CA CYS A 241 28.80 -11.06 -1.24
C CYS A 241 29.83 -11.68 -0.27
N PRO A 242 29.66 -11.60 1.07
CA PRO A 242 30.49 -12.35 2.02
C PRO A 242 30.48 -13.86 1.76
N LEU A 243 29.31 -14.46 1.52
CA LEU A 243 29.16 -15.90 1.29
C LEU A 243 29.91 -16.35 0.03
N VAL A 244 29.79 -15.58 -1.07
CA VAL A 244 30.54 -15.84 -2.31
C VAL A 244 32.05 -15.76 -2.08
N ARG A 245 32.49 -14.85 -1.21
CA ARG A 245 33.89 -14.73 -0.77
C ARG A 245 34.30 -15.78 0.28
N ARG A 246 33.44 -16.76 0.58
CA ARG A 246 33.63 -17.80 1.60
C ARG A 246 33.93 -17.22 2.99
N LYS A 247 33.36 -16.05 3.30
CA LYS A 247 33.44 -15.39 4.60
C LYS A 247 32.06 -15.40 5.26
N GLU A 248 32.06 -15.42 6.59
CA GLU A 248 30.82 -15.22 7.34
C GLU A 248 30.33 -13.77 7.18
N PRO A 249 29.01 -13.57 6.98
CA PRO A 249 28.44 -12.23 6.91
C PRO A 249 28.52 -11.53 8.27
N HIS A 250 29.00 -10.30 8.28
CA HIS A 250 29.10 -9.51 9.51
C HIS A 250 27.72 -8.98 9.94
N ILE A 251 27.46 -8.91 11.25
CA ILE A 251 26.19 -8.43 11.84
C ILE A 251 25.80 -7.06 11.29
N VAL A 252 26.75 -6.12 11.23
CA VAL A 252 26.52 -4.77 10.69
C VAL A 252 26.11 -4.80 9.22
N GLY A 253 26.69 -5.70 8.42
CA GLY A 253 26.33 -5.87 7.02
C GLY A 253 24.92 -6.43 6.86
N LEU A 254 24.55 -7.42 7.66
CA LEU A 254 23.19 -7.98 7.68
C LEU A 254 22.15 -6.95 8.12
N LEU A 255 22.47 -6.12 9.12
CA LEU A 255 21.59 -5.04 9.59
C LEU A 255 21.40 -3.97 8.51
N LEU A 256 22.49 -3.51 7.88
CA LEU A 256 22.41 -2.57 6.76
C LEU A 256 21.59 -3.17 5.61
N GLY A 257 21.83 -4.44 5.29
CA GLY A 257 21.09 -5.17 4.27
C GLY A 257 19.60 -5.18 4.56
N LEU A 258 19.21 -5.46 5.81
CA LEU A 258 17.82 -5.45 6.24
C LEU A 258 17.19 -4.06 6.10
N ILE A 259 17.88 -3.00 6.54
CA ILE A 259 17.40 -1.61 6.40
C ILE A 259 17.16 -1.24 4.94
N LEU A 260 18.08 -1.62 4.04
CA LEU A 260 17.94 -1.37 2.60
C LEU A 260 16.77 -2.14 1.98
N VAL A 261 16.55 -3.39 2.39
CA VAL A 261 15.40 -4.19 1.93
C VAL A 261 14.08 -3.58 2.41
N LEU A 262 14.03 -3.11 3.67
CA LEU A 262 12.85 -2.47 4.25
C LEU A 262 12.54 -1.10 3.61
N GLY A 263 13.57 -0.36 3.17
CA GLY A 263 13.42 0.96 2.56
C GLY A 263 13.02 0.97 1.08
N GLY A 264 12.81 -0.21 0.47
CA GLY A 264 12.54 -0.35 -0.96
C GLY A 264 11.07 -0.26 -1.40
N ASP A 265 10.08 -0.16 -0.49
CA ASP A 265 8.65 -0.12 -0.87
C ASP A 265 8.15 1.31 -1.19
N ASP A 266 7.43 1.47 -2.31
CA ASP A 266 7.25 2.73 -3.08
C ASP A 266 6.14 3.69 -2.59
N SER A 267 6.46 5.00 -2.56
CA SER A 267 5.66 6.11 -2.01
C SER A 267 4.54 6.68 -2.90
N LEU A 268 4.45 6.28 -4.18
CA LEU A 268 3.52 6.90 -5.13
C LEU A 268 2.15 6.20 -5.21
N THR A 269 2.14 4.86 -5.19
CA THR A 269 0.90 4.07 -5.09
C THR A 269 0.14 4.42 -3.80
N GLU A 270 0.88 4.76 -2.75
CA GLU A 270 0.40 5.27 -1.46
C GLU A 270 -0.23 6.67 -1.59
N SER A 271 0.43 7.56 -2.34
CA SER A 271 -0.11 8.90 -2.60
C SER A 271 -1.41 8.85 -3.42
N PHE A 272 -1.54 7.89 -4.35
CA PHE A 272 -2.78 7.65 -5.08
C PHE A 272 -3.91 7.21 -4.14
N GLN A 273 -3.64 6.22 -3.29
CA GLN A 273 -4.61 5.69 -2.34
C GLN A 273 -5.17 6.77 -1.41
N ARG A 274 -4.28 7.59 -0.84
CA ARG A 274 -4.64 8.67 0.08
C ARG A 274 -5.48 9.75 -0.59
N LEU A 275 -5.16 10.08 -1.84
CA LEU A 275 -5.80 11.19 -2.54
C LEU A 275 -7.14 10.81 -3.17
N PHE A 276 -7.33 9.57 -3.59
CA PHE A 276 -8.45 9.20 -4.46
C PHE A 276 -9.31 8.03 -3.97
N ILE A 277 -8.86 7.25 -2.98
CA ILE A 277 -9.56 6.00 -2.60
C ILE A 277 -10.00 5.98 -1.12
N GLY A 278 -9.12 6.35 -0.18
CA GLY A 278 -9.41 6.27 1.26
C GLY A 278 -8.56 5.22 1.99
N PRO A 279 -8.92 4.77 3.21
CA PRO A 279 -10.26 4.71 3.81
C PRO A 279 -10.67 5.96 4.63
N TYR A 280 -9.77 6.92 4.79
CA TYR A 280 -10.07 8.17 5.48
C TYR A 280 -10.74 9.18 4.54
N ALA A 281 -11.29 10.25 5.12
CA ALA A 281 -11.85 11.34 4.33
C ALA A 281 -10.79 11.86 3.35
N LEU A 282 -11.10 11.81 2.06
CA LEU A 282 -10.19 12.30 1.03
C LEU A 282 -9.92 13.79 1.29
N PRO A 283 -8.65 14.23 1.23
CA PRO A 283 -8.30 15.63 1.48
C PRO A 283 -9.03 16.58 0.54
N SER A 284 -9.09 16.19 -0.74
CA SER A 284 -9.82 16.88 -1.79
C SER A 284 -10.62 15.84 -2.61
N PRO A 285 -11.85 15.51 -2.19
CA PRO A 285 -12.66 14.52 -2.89
C PRO A 285 -12.94 14.96 -4.33
N PRO A 286 -12.71 14.10 -5.32
CA PRO A 286 -12.79 14.47 -6.72
C PRO A 286 -14.22 14.47 -7.30
N TRP A 287 -15.28 14.68 -6.50
CA TRP A 287 -16.68 14.69 -6.97
C TRP A 287 -17.33 16.05 -6.74
N GLY A 288 -17.99 16.58 -7.77
CA GLY A 288 -18.59 17.93 -7.73
C GLY A 288 -19.60 18.14 -6.61
N SER A 289 -20.47 17.16 -6.37
CA SER A 289 -21.46 17.15 -5.29
C SER A 289 -20.87 17.35 -3.89
N VAL A 290 -19.64 16.90 -3.65
CA VAL A 290 -18.97 17.12 -2.36
C VAL A 290 -18.61 18.59 -2.11
N TRP A 291 -18.53 19.41 -3.16
CA TRP A 291 -18.23 20.84 -3.07
C TRP A 291 -19.47 21.72 -3.21
N LEU A 292 -20.44 21.27 -4.02
CA LEU A 292 -21.61 22.06 -4.41
C LEU A 292 -22.87 21.78 -3.60
N ASP A 293 -22.97 20.63 -2.93
CA ASP A 293 -24.15 20.26 -2.15
C ASP A 293 -23.90 20.46 -0.65
N ARG A 294 -24.90 20.99 0.07
CA ARG A 294 -24.79 21.35 1.51
C ARG A 294 -24.41 20.19 2.42
N GLU A 295 -24.79 18.97 2.03
CA GLU A 295 -24.58 17.76 2.83
C GLU A 295 -23.21 17.11 2.55
N ASN A 296 -22.43 17.61 1.59
CA ASN A 296 -21.14 17.05 1.17
C ASN A 296 -21.21 15.56 0.80
N VAL A 297 -22.30 15.15 0.15
CA VAL A 297 -22.60 13.75 -0.22
C VAL A 297 -22.30 13.48 -1.69
N LEU A 298 -22.06 12.20 -2.02
CA LEU A 298 -22.05 11.74 -3.41
C LEU A 298 -23.48 11.61 -3.93
N PHE A 299 -23.64 11.71 -5.26
CA PHE A 299 -24.96 11.66 -5.92
C PHE A 299 -25.93 12.75 -5.43
N GLY A 300 -25.40 13.92 -5.06
CA GLY A 300 -26.20 15.05 -4.62
C GLY A 300 -26.93 15.76 -5.78
N GLU A 301 -27.51 16.94 -5.51
CA GLU A 301 -28.32 17.65 -6.50
C GLU A 301 -27.52 18.07 -7.73
N SER A 302 -26.25 18.43 -7.52
CA SER A 302 -25.36 18.79 -8.63
C SER A 302 -25.07 17.60 -9.57
N THR A 303 -24.96 16.37 -9.03
CA THR A 303 -24.84 15.13 -9.83
C THR A 303 -26.13 14.84 -10.61
N LEU A 304 -27.30 15.02 -9.98
CA LEU A 304 -28.60 14.84 -10.64
C LEU A 304 -28.83 15.86 -11.75
N ALA A 305 -28.42 17.12 -11.54
CA ALA A 305 -28.48 18.18 -12.54
C ALA A 305 -27.58 17.85 -13.76
N LEU A 306 -26.38 17.30 -13.52
CA LEU A 306 -25.51 16.80 -14.57
C LEU A 306 -26.18 15.65 -15.34
N ARG A 307 -26.74 14.67 -14.64
CA ARG A 307 -27.43 13.53 -15.25
C ARG A 307 -28.64 13.95 -16.10
N GLN A 308 -29.41 14.93 -15.62
CA GLN A 308 -30.53 15.50 -16.38
C GLN A 308 -30.03 16.18 -17.65
N TRP A 309 -29.01 17.04 -17.55
CA TRP A 309 -28.41 17.70 -18.71
C TRP A 309 -27.86 16.69 -19.73
N MET A 310 -27.19 15.62 -19.28
CA MET A 310 -26.72 14.54 -20.16
C MET A 310 -27.88 13.86 -20.90
N ARG A 311 -28.99 13.60 -20.19
CA ARG A 311 -30.18 12.97 -20.77
C ARG A 311 -30.85 13.86 -21.81
N GLU A 312 -31.01 15.16 -21.53
CA GLU A 312 -31.59 16.15 -22.44
C GLU A 312 -30.75 16.31 -23.72
N ASN A 313 -29.43 16.21 -23.59
CA ASN A 313 -28.50 16.30 -24.71
C ASN A 313 -28.15 14.95 -25.35
N SER A 314 -28.85 13.86 -24.98
CA SER A 314 -28.60 12.51 -25.51
C SER A 314 -27.12 12.08 -25.43
N ILE A 315 -26.45 12.39 -24.32
CA ILE A 315 -25.06 12.02 -24.07
C ILE A 315 -25.03 10.65 -23.38
N GLN A 316 -24.61 9.63 -24.11
CA GLN A 316 -24.37 8.29 -23.60
C GLN A 316 -22.86 8.09 -23.42
N PHE A 317 -22.33 8.54 -22.30
CA PHE A 317 -20.94 8.32 -21.92
C PHE A 317 -20.90 7.11 -20.98
N GLU A 318 -20.35 5.98 -21.45
CA GLU A 318 -20.23 4.75 -20.65
C GLU A 318 -19.31 4.99 -19.45
N MET A 319 -19.90 5.08 -18.26
CA MET A 319 -19.17 5.03 -16.99
C MET A 319 -19.32 3.63 -16.37
N GLN A 320 -18.39 3.26 -15.48
CA GLN A 320 -18.55 2.04 -14.69
C GLN A 320 -19.87 2.09 -13.91
N GLN A 321 -20.58 0.97 -13.91
CA GLN A 321 -21.88 0.83 -13.26
C GLN A 321 -21.73 1.12 -11.75
N ASN A 322 -22.43 2.17 -11.26
CA ASN A 322 -22.45 2.66 -9.87
C ASN A 322 -21.44 3.75 -9.45
N GLU A 323 -20.76 4.44 -10.37
CA GLU A 323 -19.99 5.65 -10.04
C GLU A 323 -20.76 6.96 -10.32
N PRO A 324 -20.59 8.02 -9.49
CA PRO A 324 -21.15 9.33 -9.77
C PRO A 324 -20.54 9.96 -11.02
N GLU A 325 -21.38 10.56 -11.86
CA GLU A 325 -20.96 11.15 -13.13
C GLU A 325 -20.12 12.43 -12.97
N ASP A 326 -20.15 13.04 -11.79
CA ASP A 326 -19.52 14.32 -11.46
C ASP A 326 -18.08 14.18 -10.94
N HIS A 327 -17.44 13.04 -11.19
CA HIS A 327 -16.02 12.87 -10.91
C HIS A 327 -15.15 13.79 -11.79
N PHE A 328 -14.18 14.50 -11.19
CA PHE A 328 -13.34 15.52 -11.85
C PHE A 328 -12.65 14.97 -13.09
N GLY A 329 -12.09 13.76 -12.95
CA GLY A 329 -11.56 13.01 -14.09
C GLY A 329 -12.66 12.89 -15.12
N SER A 330 -13.71 12.13 -14.84
CA SER A 330 -14.81 11.76 -15.76
C SER A 330 -15.35 12.94 -16.56
N LEU A 331 -15.52 14.10 -15.93
CA LEU A 331 -15.95 15.33 -16.59
C LEU A 331 -14.97 15.87 -17.63
N LEU A 332 -13.66 15.85 -17.36
CA LEU A 332 -12.64 16.27 -18.34
C LEU A 332 -12.65 15.42 -19.60
N LEU A 333 -13.14 14.19 -19.49
CA LEU A 333 -12.98 13.16 -20.50
C LEU A 333 -14.23 13.06 -21.34
N MET A 334 -15.37 13.26 -20.70
CA MET A 334 -16.57 13.66 -21.39
C MET A 334 -16.36 14.99 -22.15
N ALA A 335 -15.63 15.97 -21.59
CA ALA A 335 -15.31 17.21 -22.30
C ALA A 335 -14.43 16.95 -23.54
N ALA A 336 -13.40 16.11 -23.40
CA ALA A 336 -12.55 15.67 -24.51
C ALA A 336 -13.38 14.95 -25.59
N TRP A 337 -14.21 13.98 -25.19
CA TRP A 337 -15.09 13.23 -26.09
C TRP A 337 -16.09 14.14 -26.84
N LEU A 338 -16.72 15.09 -26.15
CA LEU A 338 -17.62 16.06 -26.80
C LEU A 338 -16.88 16.92 -27.83
N ALA A 339 -15.64 17.33 -27.52
CA ALA A 339 -14.81 18.08 -28.47
C ALA A 339 -14.43 17.24 -29.70
N GLU A 340 -14.08 15.96 -29.51
CA GLU A 340 -13.78 15.02 -30.60
C GLU A 340 -14.99 14.77 -31.51
N GLN A 341 -16.18 14.67 -30.93
CA GLN A 341 -17.46 14.54 -31.66
C GLN A 341 -17.95 15.87 -32.27
N ARG A 342 -17.16 16.95 -32.16
CA ARG A 342 -17.49 18.30 -32.64
C ARG A 342 -18.74 18.90 -31.99
N ARG A 343 -19.11 18.42 -30.80
CA ARG A 343 -20.22 18.90 -29.98
C ARG A 343 -19.76 20.05 -29.09
N HIS A 344 -19.28 21.12 -29.72
CA HIS A 344 -18.61 22.23 -29.04
C HIS A 344 -19.53 23.00 -28.09
N SER A 345 -20.82 23.15 -28.43
CA SER A 345 -21.77 23.84 -27.55
C SER A 345 -21.97 23.08 -26.25
N GLU A 346 -22.14 21.76 -26.32
CA GLU A 346 -22.30 20.90 -25.16
C GLU A 346 -21.00 20.80 -24.35
N CYS A 347 -19.84 20.83 -25.00
CA CYS A 347 -18.54 20.89 -24.32
C CYS A 347 -18.39 22.19 -23.50
N GLU A 348 -18.75 23.34 -24.07
CA GLU A 348 -18.75 24.61 -23.32
C GLU A 348 -19.75 24.57 -22.16
N GLN A 349 -20.95 24.04 -22.36
CA GLN A 349 -21.97 23.89 -21.31
C GLN A 349 -21.47 22.99 -20.17
N LEU A 350 -20.86 21.85 -20.50
CA LEU A 350 -20.28 20.94 -19.52
C LEU A 350 -19.24 21.65 -18.64
N LEU A 351 -18.30 22.35 -19.27
CA LEU A 351 -17.25 23.07 -18.59
C LEU A 351 -17.82 24.21 -17.73
N ALA A 352 -18.70 25.04 -18.28
CA ALA A 352 -19.23 26.23 -17.62
C ALA A 352 -20.23 25.92 -16.50
N TRP A 353 -21.02 24.86 -16.63
CA TRP A 353 -22.13 24.57 -15.73
C TRP A 353 -21.84 23.44 -14.74
N HIS A 354 -20.95 22.50 -15.08
CA HIS A 354 -20.76 21.27 -14.30
C HIS A 354 -19.33 21.03 -13.85
N LEU A 355 -18.31 21.71 -14.38
CA LEU A 355 -16.91 21.59 -13.94
C LEU A 355 -16.38 22.85 -13.25
N PHE A 356 -16.35 23.99 -13.96
CA PHE A 356 -15.76 25.23 -13.45
C PHE A 356 -16.38 25.81 -12.18
N PRO A 357 -17.67 25.59 -11.85
CA PRO A 357 -18.22 26.06 -10.58
C PRO A 357 -17.50 25.53 -9.33
N TRP A 358 -16.81 24.39 -9.41
CA TRP A 358 -16.15 23.77 -8.26
C TRP A 358 -14.69 23.34 -8.49
N SER A 359 -14.26 23.18 -9.75
CA SER A 359 -12.93 22.64 -10.08
C SER A 359 -11.78 23.48 -9.54
N SER A 360 -11.92 24.81 -9.51
CA SER A 360 -10.89 25.71 -8.97
C SER A 360 -10.69 25.51 -7.46
N ARG A 361 -11.78 25.34 -6.72
CA ARG A 361 -11.77 25.04 -5.28
C ARG A 361 -11.18 23.66 -5.02
N PHE A 362 -11.64 22.64 -5.74
CA PHE A 362 -11.10 21.28 -5.68
C PHE A 362 -9.58 21.26 -5.93
N LEU A 363 -9.11 21.92 -7.01
CA LEU A 363 -7.69 21.96 -7.35
C LEU A 363 -6.87 22.76 -6.33
N GLY A 364 -7.41 23.84 -5.76
CA GLY A 364 -6.76 24.59 -4.68
C GLY A 364 -6.48 23.70 -3.46
N VAL A 365 -7.52 23.04 -2.94
CA VAL A 365 -7.39 22.13 -1.80
C VAL A 365 -6.55 20.90 -2.16
N PHE A 366 -6.66 20.40 -3.39
CA PHE A 366 -5.86 19.27 -3.87
C PHE A 366 -4.37 19.61 -3.90
N ILE A 367 -3.97 20.76 -4.45
CA ILE A 367 -2.56 21.19 -4.52
C ILE A 367 -1.99 21.39 -3.11
N GLU A 368 -2.74 22.00 -2.20
CA GLU A 368 -2.32 22.21 -0.80
C GLU A 368 -2.09 20.88 -0.07
N ASN A 369 -2.92 19.88 -0.35
CA ASN A 369 -2.94 18.60 0.37
C ASN A 369 -2.35 17.43 -0.42
N ALA A 370 -1.78 17.66 -1.61
CA ALA A 370 -1.26 16.65 -2.52
C ALA A 370 -0.15 15.79 -1.90
N GLY A 371 0.66 16.35 -0.99
CA GLY A 371 1.64 15.61 -0.17
C GLY A 371 2.74 14.88 -0.95
N HIS A 372 2.75 14.96 -2.28
CA HIS A 372 3.68 14.26 -3.17
C HIS A 372 4.01 15.16 -4.39
N PRO A 373 5.30 15.29 -4.80
CA PRO A 373 5.71 16.19 -5.88
C PRO A 373 4.96 15.97 -7.20
N PHE A 374 4.74 14.72 -7.58
CA PHE A 374 3.98 14.36 -8.80
C PHE A 374 2.55 14.91 -8.77
N TYR A 375 1.74 14.58 -7.76
CA TYR A 375 0.35 15.04 -7.66
C TYR A 375 0.25 16.56 -7.49
N LEU A 376 1.24 17.19 -6.85
CA LEU A 376 1.33 18.64 -6.79
C LEU A 376 1.56 19.26 -8.17
N ALA A 377 2.45 18.69 -8.98
CA ALA A 377 2.68 19.13 -10.36
C ALA A 377 1.44 18.89 -11.24
N LEU A 378 0.78 17.74 -11.10
CA LEU A 378 -0.45 17.41 -11.81
C LEU A 378 -1.58 18.41 -11.49
N GLY A 379 -1.81 18.70 -10.20
CA GLY A 379 -2.82 19.67 -9.78
C GLY A 379 -2.55 21.07 -10.32
N LYS A 380 -1.28 21.52 -10.29
CA LYS A 380 -0.87 22.81 -10.86
C LYS A 380 -1.07 22.86 -12.37
N LEU A 381 -0.70 21.80 -13.09
CA LEU A 381 -0.89 21.71 -14.53
C LEU A 381 -2.37 21.75 -14.90
N ALA A 382 -3.22 20.99 -14.19
CA ALA A 382 -4.66 21.03 -14.38
C ALA A 382 -5.22 22.43 -14.10
N SER A 383 -4.80 23.08 -13.01
CA SER A 383 -5.25 24.43 -12.65
C SER A 383 -4.92 25.46 -13.73
N LEU A 384 -3.68 25.46 -14.24
CA LEU A 384 -3.26 26.37 -15.31
C LEU A 384 -4.00 26.10 -16.63
N THR A 385 -4.19 24.82 -16.98
CA THR A 385 -4.91 24.42 -18.19
C THR A 385 -6.37 24.84 -18.14
N LEU A 386 -7.07 24.55 -17.03
CA LEU A 386 -8.49 24.88 -16.88
C LEU A 386 -8.71 26.39 -16.80
N ALA A 387 -7.81 27.14 -16.14
CA ALA A 387 -7.87 28.59 -16.12
C ALA A 387 -7.78 29.18 -17.54
N LYS A 388 -6.90 28.62 -18.39
CA LYS A 388 -6.81 29.02 -19.80
C LYS A 388 -8.09 28.71 -20.57
N TRP A 389 -8.67 27.52 -20.39
CA TRP A 389 -9.94 27.15 -21.03
C TRP A 389 -11.11 28.05 -20.59
N GLN A 390 -11.16 28.42 -19.30
CA GLN A 390 -12.20 29.30 -18.78
C GLN A 390 -12.17 30.69 -19.45
N THR A 391 -11.00 31.22 -19.79
CA THR A 391 -10.88 32.50 -20.52
C THR A 391 -11.35 32.42 -21.99
N MET A 392 -11.49 31.21 -22.53
CA MET A 392 -11.88 30.96 -23.92
C MET A 392 -13.37 30.63 -24.07
N LEU A 393 -14.11 30.46 -22.97
CA LEU A 393 -15.53 30.13 -23.02
C LEU A 393 -16.34 31.28 -23.60
N SER A 394 -17.30 30.94 -24.47
CA SER A 394 -18.28 31.88 -25.01
C SER A 394 -19.45 32.17 -24.05
N ILE A 395 -19.61 31.33 -23.02
CA ILE A 395 -20.70 31.40 -22.03
C ILE A 395 -20.17 31.60 -20.61
N ASN A 396 -20.95 32.28 -19.77
CA ASN A 396 -20.58 32.53 -18.38
C ASN A 396 -20.64 31.26 -17.53
N THR A 397 -19.65 31.08 -16.66
CA THR A 397 -19.65 30.01 -15.65
C THR A 397 -20.76 30.24 -14.63
N LYS A 398 -21.53 29.19 -14.31
CA LYS A 398 -22.57 29.29 -13.28
C LYS A 398 -21.92 29.60 -11.93
N ASN A 399 -22.45 30.61 -11.25
CA ASN A 399 -22.02 30.94 -9.90
C ASN A 399 -22.85 30.11 -8.91
N LEU A 400 -22.25 29.05 -8.37
CA LEU A 400 -22.88 28.15 -7.41
C LEU A 400 -22.18 28.30 -6.04
N PRO A 401 -22.93 28.24 -4.93
CA PRO A 401 -22.32 28.28 -3.60
C PRO A 401 -21.42 27.05 -3.39
N LEU A 402 -20.25 27.28 -2.77
CA LEU A 402 -19.34 26.23 -2.34
C LEU A 402 -19.56 25.96 -0.85
N HIS A 403 -19.70 24.69 -0.50
CA HIS A 403 -19.97 24.24 0.87
C HIS A 403 -18.76 23.62 1.56
N ARG A 404 -17.61 23.51 0.86
CA ARG A 404 -16.35 22.97 1.38
C ARG A 404 -15.11 23.74 0.92
#